data_AF-A0A377I6B0-F1
#
_entry.id   AF-A0A377I6B0-F1
#
_cell.length_a   1.000
_cell.length_b   1.000
_cell.length_c   1.000
_cell.angle_alpha   90.00
_cell.angle_beta   90.00
_cell.angle_gamma   90.00
#
_symmetry.space_group_name_H-M   'P 1'
#
loop_
_entity.id
_entity.type
_entity.pdbx_description
1 polymer ?
#
loop_
_entity_poly.entity_id
_entity_poly.type
_entity_poly.pdbx_seq_one_letter_code
_entity_poly.pdbx_strand_id
1 'polypeptide(L)' 'MKKPTEKAINNVLETIAKEVGDIETLETRMSDHLDFYDMGVWNIKRLMRAAYEAGYKAGVEK' A
#
# COMPACT_ATOMS: atom_id res chain seq x y z
N MET A 1 -11.70 -4.17 -19.57
CA MET A 1 -10.50 -3.57 -18.96
C MET A 1 -9.49 -4.67 -18.75
N LYS A 2 -8.20 -4.48 -19.04
CA LYS A 2 -7.18 -5.45 -18.64
C LYS A 2 -6.88 -5.20 -17.15
N LYS A 3 -6.94 -6.26 -16.35
CA LYS A 3 -6.55 -6.19 -14.93
C LYS A 3 -5.08 -5.72 -14.86
N PRO A 4 -4.73 -4.77 -13.98
CA PRO A 4 -3.33 -4.42 -13.75
C PRO A 4 -2.55 -5.66 -13.31
N THR A 5 -1.26 -5.69 -13.66
CA THR A 5 -0.38 -6.80 -13.25
C THR A 5 -0.13 -6.73 -11.75
N GLU A 6 0.17 -7.86 -11.13
CA GLU A 6 0.53 -7.94 -9.71
C GLU A 6 1.68 -6.97 -9.38
N LYS A 7 2.70 -6.93 -10.25
CA LYS A 7 3.82 -6.00 -10.11
C LYS A 7 3.39 -4.54 -10.10
N ALA A 8 2.43 -4.15 -10.95
CA ALA A 8 1.93 -2.78 -10.98
C ALA A 8 1.15 -2.44 -9.70
N ILE A 9 0.35 -3.38 -9.20
CA ILE A 9 -0.36 -3.23 -7.92
C ILE A 9 0.66 -3.09 -6.78
N ASN A 10 1.65 -3.98 -6.68
CA ASN A 10 2.65 -3.96 -5.62
C ASN A 10 3.45 -2.66 -5.61
N ASN A 11 3.85 -2.12 -6.77
CA ASN A 11 4.54 -0.83 -6.84
C ASN A 11 3.70 0.32 -6.25
N VAL A 12 2.39 0.34 -6.50
CA VAL A 12 1.49 1.35 -5.96
C VAL A 12 1.34 1.16 -4.44
N LEU A 13 1.16 -0.07 -3.98
CA LEU A 13 1.05 -0.38 -2.55
C LEU A 13 2.33 -0.03 -1.79
N GLU A 14 3.50 -0.36 -2.33
CA GLU A 14 4.82 0.00 -1.79
C GLU A 14 4.99 1.52 -1.65
N THR A 15 4.56 2.28 -2.65
CA THR A 15 4.59 3.75 -2.60
C THR A 15 3.70 4.27 -1.47
N ILE A 16 2.47 3.76 -1.37
CA ILE A 16 1.52 4.16 -0.32
C ILE A 16 2.01 3.76 1.07
N ALA A 17 2.60 2.57 1.22
CA ALA A 17 3.14 2.06 2.47
C ALA A 17 4.25 2.99 3.00
N LYS A 18 5.15 3.45 2.11
CA LYS A 18 6.20 4.42 2.44
C LYS A 18 5.64 5.79 2.80
N GLU A 19 4.79 6.35 1.94
CA GLU A 19 4.33 7.74 2.08
C GLU A 19 3.31 7.95 3.21
N VAL A 20 2.47 6.96 3.47
CA VAL A 20 1.34 7.07 4.42
C VAL A 20 1.57 6.25 5.68
N GLY A 21 2.22 5.09 5.55
CA GLY A 21 2.41 4.13 6.65
C GLY A 21 3.75 4.23 7.36
N ASP A 22 4.73 4.93 6.79
CA ASP A 22 6.14 4.90 7.20
C ASP A 22 6.71 3.46 7.24
N ILE A 23 6.23 2.63 6.30
CA ILE A 23 6.64 1.23 6.12
C ILE A 23 7.63 1.18 4.97
N GLU A 24 8.86 0.75 5.26
CA GLU A 24 9.94 0.74 4.26
C GLU A 24 9.70 -0.24 3.12
N THR A 25 9.08 -1.38 3.39
CA THR A 25 8.73 -2.38 2.39
C THR A 25 7.60 -3.28 2.90
N LEU A 26 6.81 -3.81 1.97
CA LEU A 26 5.79 -4.84 2.23
C LEU A 26 6.32 -6.26 2.01
N GLU A 27 7.58 -6.42 1.60
CA GLU A 27 8.24 -7.72 1.53
C GLU A 27 8.58 -8.24 2.93
N THR A 28 8.46 -9.55 3.13
CA THR A 28 8.79 -10.21 4.41
C THR A 28 10.31 -10.26 4.60
N ARG A 29 10.77 -9.80 5.76
CA ARG A 29 12.19 -9.71 6.12
C ARG A 29 12.63 -10.76 7.16
N MET A 30 11.69 -11.59 7.62
CA MET A 30 11.90 -12.61 8.66
C MET A 30 12.48 -12.03 9.95
N SER A 31 12.01 -10.84 10.35
CA SER A 31 12.43 -10.16 11.56
C SER A 31 11.23 -9.45 12.18
N ASP A 32 10.90 -9.80 13.42
CA ASP A 32 9.70 -9.28 14.07
C ASP A 32 9.65 -7.75 14.07
N HIS A 33 10.76 -7.10 14.40
CA HIS A 33 10.81 -5.63 14.47
C HIS A 33 10.66 -4.96 13.09
N LEU A 34 10.94 -5.70 12.02
CA LEU A 34 10.92 -5.22 10.64
C LEU A 34 9.59 -5.55 9.94
N ASP A 35 8.92 -6.62 10.37
CA ASP A 35 7.73 -7.18 9.73
C ASP A 35 6.44 -6.86 10.49
N PHE A 36 6.51 -6.50 11.78
CA PHE A 36 5.36 -6.08 12.57
C PHE A 36 5.42 -4.58 12.86
N TYR A 37 4.33 -3.87 12.54
CA TYR A 37 4.18 -2.44 12.78
C TYR A 37 3.04 -2.18 13.76
N ASP A 38 3.34 -1.52 14.87
CA ASP A 38 2.32 -0.96 15.76
C ASP A 38 1.74 0.32 15.13
N MET A 39 0.48 0.24 14.70
CA MET A 39 -0.16 1.32 13.95
C MET A 39 -1.50 1.72 14.57
N GLY A 40 -1.65 3.02 14.84
CA GLY A 40 -2.93 3.58 15.26
C GLY A 40 -4.01 3.38 14.18
N VAL A 41 -5.25 3.11 14.59
CA VAL A 41 -6.37 2.82 13.68
C VAL A 41 -6.64 3.93 12.64
N TRP A 42 -6.27 5.17 12.95
CA TRP A 42 -6.35 6.28 12.00
C TRP A 42 -5.33 6.17 10.86
N ASN A 43 -4.11 5.66 11.12
CA ASN A 43 -3.11 5.43 10.09
C ASN A 43 -3.50 4.25 9.19
N ILE A 44 -4.04 3.17 9.78
CA ILE A 44 -4.61 2.05 9.00
C ILE A 44 -5.72 2.56 8.07
N LYS A 45 -6.63 3.39 8.58
CA LYS A 45 -7.69 4.00 7.76
C LYS A 45 -7.12 4.87 6.63
N ARG A 46 -6.05 5.62 6.86
CA ARG A 46 -5.37 6.43 5.83
C ARG A 46 -4.75 5.56 4.75
N LEU A 47 -4.04 4.49 5.12
CA LEU A 47 -3.48 3.51 4.18
C LEU A 47 -4.56 2.90 3.29
N MET A 48 -5.63 2.38 3.89
CA MET A 48 -6.75 1.78 3.15
C MET A 48 -7.43 2.76 2.20
N ARG A 49 -7.61 4.02 2.64
CA ARG A 49 -8.18 5.07 1.80
C ARG A 49 -7.29 5.40 0.61
N ALA A 50 -5.99 5.57 0.84
CA ALA A 50 -5.04 5.87 -0.23
C ALA A 50 -5.01 4.75 -1.30
N ALA A 51 -4.99 3.49 -0.86
CA ALA A 51 -5.06 2.34 -1.76
C ALA A 51 -6.37 2.30 -2.57
N TYR A 52 -7.50 2.57 -1.92
CA TYR A 52 -8.80 2.64 -2.59
C TYR A 52 -8.87 3.77 -3.63
N GLU A 53 -8.41 4.97 -3.27
CA GLU A 53 -8.40 6.13 -4.17
C GLU A 53 -7.44 5.93 -5.35
N ALA A 54 -6.27 5.31 -5.15
CA ALA A 54 -5.36 4.95 -6.22
C ALA A 54 -6.00 3.95 -7.21
N GLY A 55 -6.68 2.93 -6.69
CA GLY A 55 -7.44 1.99 -7.51
C GLY A 55 -8.59 2.65 -8.27
N TYR A 56 -9.30 3.58 -7.63
CA TYR A 56 -10.38 4.35 -8.27
C TYR A 56 -9.84 5.22 -9.41
N LYS A 57 -8.76 5.99 -9.17
CA LYS A 57 -8.12 6.83 -10.19
C LYS A 57 -7.65 6.00 -11.38
N ALA A 58 -6.96 4.89 -11.14
CA ALA A 58 -6.52 3.98 -12.21
C ALA A 58 -7.69 3.42 -13.05
N GLY A 59 -8.89 3.29 -12.45
CA GLY A 59 -10.09 2.87 -13.17
C GLY A 59 -10.79 3.99 -13.96
N VAL A 60 -10.61 5.25 -13.55
CA VAL A 60 -11.24 6.44 -14.16
C VAL A 60 -10.35 7.12 -15.20
N GLU A 61 -9.04 7.23 -14.95
CA GLU A 61 -8.03 7.91 -15.79
C GLU A 61 -7.62 7.09 -17.04
N LYS A 62 -8.60 6.59 -17.80
CA LYS A 62 -8.39 5.80 -19.04
C LYS A 62 -7.28 6.30 -19.96
#